data_AF-A0A644W1H9-F1
#
_entry.id   AF-A0A644W1H9-F1
#
_cell.length_a   1.000
_cell.length_b   1.000
_cell.length_c   1.000
_cell.angle_alpha   90.00
_cell.angle_beta   90.00
_cell.angle_gamma   90.00
#
_symmetry.space_group_name_H-M   'P 1'
#
loop_
_entity.id
_entity.type
_entity.pdbx_description
1 polymer ?
#
loop_
_entity_poly.entity_id
_entity_poly.type
_entity_poly.pdbx_seq_one_letter_code
_entity_poly.pdbx_strand_id
1 'polypeptide(L)'
;MNTIKKSIFALFITFAFSISGCKKDHSELTHTILSSPTLKTVASSKMLRFEDAEDFLETYEQTVSFDNSERGSWEDAIDFVSFGRACDEFYLSLDETIFDNDETVEDFVISNSDKLQLIEDGSGEFYLETVLFKQDFRYFANKDKMFQIGDKVYLILEEGIVSADYSNIGKLKEINENNYFSYRGDNDIYFSPSLSNNASSLKDGAYNCGTWQEQRVTNNRERTYLRISIHTTDVGNGTNQYVNYMVRPYKKTLGIWYWCTRHISCNIKVAADYKVYTSSSSWTWTRVNGSYSCTNKYASSVSGQLCSQWISIGFTSTPAGHFGGYNCWADTPSTNPNVILQANTFLCP
;
A
#
# COMPACT_ATOMS: atom_id res chain seq x y z
N MET A 1 -42.11 62.52 11.27
CA MET A 1 -42.20 62.15 12.69
C MET A 1 -43.01 60.87 12.80
N ASN A 2 -42.40 59.82 13.37
CA ASN A 2 -42.98 58.68 14.09
C ASN A 2 -44.05 57.85 13.35
N THR A 3 -43.98 56.51 13.19
CA THR A 3 -43.31 55.46 13.96
C THR A 3 -43.49 54.15 13.17
N ILE A 4 -42.42 53.45 12.80
CA ILE A 4 -42.52 52.09 12.23
C ILE A 4 -42.42 51.09 13.38
N LYS A 5 -43.52 50.36 13.62
CA LYS A 5 -43.60 49.29 14.62
C LYS A 5 -42.87 48.05 14.12
N LYS A 6 -41.98 47.54 14.97
CA LYS A 6 -41.31 46.24 14.87
C LYS A 6 -42.32 45.11 14.95
N SER A 7 -42.17 44.08 14.13
CA SER A 7 -42.70 42.74 14.38
C SER A 7 -41.65 41.74 13.93
N ILE A 8 -41.01 41.13 14.92
CA ILE A 8 -40.02 40.07 14.79
C ILE A 8 -40.83 38.76 14.76
N PHE A 9 -40.82 38.07 13.62
CA PHE A 9 -41.36 36.73 13.50
C PHE A 9 -40.18 35.75 13.63
N ALA A 10 -40.06 35.11 14.78
CA ALA A 10 -39.05 34.08 15.03
C ALA A 10 -39.55 32.75 14.43
N LEU A 11 -38.93 32.32 13.33
CA LEU A 11 -39.16 31.01 12.73
C LEU A 11 -38.23 30.00 13.42
N PHE A 12 -38.78 29.18 14.32
CA PHE A 12 -38.11 28.00 14.85
C PHE A 12 -38.08 26.93 13.74
N ILE A 13 -36.92 26.72 13.11
CA ILE A 13 -36.67 25.53 12.28
C ILE A 13 -36.06 24.47 13.19
N THR A 14 -36.87 23.49 13.55
CA THR A 14 -36.45 22.28 14.25
C THR A 14 -35.74 21.38 13.23
N PHE A 15 -34.41 21.34 13.27
CA PHE A 15 -33.62 20.44 12.43
C PHE A 15 -33.58 19.05 13.09
N ALA A 16 -34.44 18.14 12.63
CA ALA A 16 -34.39 16.74 13.01
C ALA A 16 -33.22 16.06 12.27
N PHE A 17 -32.11 15.85 12.97
CA PHE A 17 -31.04 14.97 12.50
C PHE A 17 -31.52 13.51 12.60
N SER A 18 -32.08 13.00 11.51
CA SER A 18 -32.17 11.56 11.27
C SER A 18 -30.78 11.06 10.89
N ILE A 19 -30.12 10.41 11.85
CA ILE A 19 -28.85 9.70 11.67
C ILE A 19 -29.14 8.47 10.81
N SER A 20 -29.03 8.62 9.50
CA SER A 20 -29.05 7.52 8.55
C SER A 20 -27.60 7.17 8.26
N GLY A 21 -27.15 6.00 8.70
CA GLY A 21 -25.83 5.49 8.35
C GLY A 21 -25.73 5.32 6.84
N CYS A 22 -24.98 6.21 6.18
CA CYS A 22 -24.65 6.07 4.77
C CYS A 22 -23.79 4.80 4.58
N LYS A 23 -24.42 3.71 4.14
CA LYS A 23 -23.80 2.92 3.08
C LYS A 23 -23.69 3.85 1.88
N LYS A 24 -22.46 4.11 1.39
CA LYS A 24 -22.29 4.74 0.08
C LYS A 24 -23.07 3.92 -0.94
N ASP A 25 -24.01 4.56 -1.63
CA ASP A 25 -24.77 3.91 -2.69
C ASP A 25 -23.80 3.52 -3.81
N HIS A 26 -23.85 2.27 -4.26
CA HIS A 26 -23.01 1.74 -5.35
C HIS A 26 -23.12 2.57 -6.65
N SER A 27 -24.21 3.34 -6.83
CA SER A 27 -24.43 4.17 -8.02
C SER A 27 -23.61 5.46 -8.06
N GLU A 28 -23.26 6.05 -6.91
CA GLU A 28 -22.35 7.21 -6.85
C GLU A 28 -20.89 6.79 -7.06
N LEU A 29 -20.54 5.57 -6.64
CA LEU A 29 -19.23 4.98 -6.95
C LEU A 29 -19.05 4.84 -8.47
N THR A 30 -20.06 4.33 -9.19
CA THR A 30 -19.98 4.11 -10.64
C THR A 30 -19.81 5.42 -11.43
N HIS A 31 -20.46 6.50 -11.00
CA HIS A 31 -20.33 7.81 -11.67
C HIS A 31 -18.97 8.50 -11.41
N THR A 32 -18.34 8.26 -10.26
CA THR A 32 -17.00 8.78 -9.95
C THR A 32 -15.89 7.93 -10.61
N ILE A 33 -16.10 6.62 -10.73
CA ILE A 33 -15.18 5.66 -11.37
C ILE A 33 -15.05 5.89 -12.89
N LEU A 34 -16.10 6.39 -13.55
CA LEU A 34 -16.14 6.60 -15.01
C LEU A 34 -15.60 7.98 -15.46
N SER A 35 -15.12 8.82 -14.54
CA SER A 35 -14.56 10.15 -14.83
C SER A 35 -13.03 10.22 -14.84
N SER A 36 -12.33 9.11 -14.54
CA SER A 36 -10.86 8.98 -14.58
C SER A 36 -10.40 8.20 -15.84
N PRO A 37 -9.10 8.24 -16.20
CA PRO A 37 -8.63 8.22 -17.59
C PRO A 37 -8.82 6.90 -18.35
N THR A 38 -8.46 6.92 -19.63
CA THR A 38 -8.75 5.89 -20.64
C THR A 38 -8.09 4.52 -20.35
N LEU A 39 -8.58 3.79 -19.35
CA LEU A 39 -8.16 2.42 -19.05
C LEU A 39 -8.50 1.49 -20.23
N LYS A 40 -7.47 0.90 -20.84
CA LYS A 40 -7.63 -0.07 -21.94
C LYS A 40 -7.04 -1.41 -21.53
N THR A 41 -7.85 -2.46 -21.52
CA THR A 41 -7.38 -3.84 -21.36
C THR A 41 -6.87 -4.40 -22.70
N VAL A 42 -5.65 -4.93 -22.73
CA VAL A 42 -5.12 -5.62 -23.93
C VAL A 42 -5.64 -7.06 -23.94
N ALA A 43 -6.40 -7.41 -24.99
CA ALA A 43 -7.11 -8.69 -25.11
C ALA A 43 -6.23 -9.96 -25.06
N SER A 44 -4.91 -9.86 -25.24
CA SER A 44 -4.01 -11.03 -25.19
C SER A 44 -3.36 -11.28 -23.81
N SER A 45 -3.50 -10.38 -22.83
CA SER A 45 -2.88 -10.54 -21.50
C SER A 45 -3.67 -9.97 -20.31
N LYS A 46 -4.84 -9.34 -20.54
CA LYS A 46 -5.62 -8.60 -19.52
C LYS A 46 -4.71 -7.79 -18.56
N MET A 47 -3.73 -7.09 -19.11
CA MET A 47 -2.83 -6.22 -18.36
C MET A 47 -3.46 -4.82 -18.27
N LEU A 48 -3.46 -4.21 -17.08
CA LEU A 48 -3.84 -2.81 -16.95
C LEU A 48 -2.81 -1.92 -17.65
N ARG A 49 -3.33 -0.93 -18.39
CA ARG A 49 -2.53 0.07 -19.09
C ARG A 49 -3.02 1.45 -18.70
N PHE A 50 -2.07 2.25 -18.24
CA PHE A 50 -2.20 3.68 -17.99
C PHE A 50 -1.60 4.45 -19.15
N GLU A 51 -2.22 5.56 -19.51
CA GLU A 51 -1.77 6.42 -20.63
C GLU A 51 -0.41 7.02 -20.32
N ASP A 52 -0.25 7.54 -19.11
CA ASP A 52 0.98 8.18 -18.65
C ASP A 52 1.12 8.09 -17.11
N ALA A 53 2.14 8.77 -16.60
CA ALA A 53 2.44 8.81 -15.18
C ALA A 53 1.31 9.46 -14.36
N GLU A 54 0.65 10.49 -14.88
CA GLU A 54 -0.38 11.23 -14.17
C GLU A 54 -1.61 10.35 -13.97
N ASP A 55 -2.06 9.68 -15.03
CA ASP A 55 -3.15 8.70 -14.99
C ASP A 55 -2.90 7.58 -13.96
N PHE A 56 -1.69 7.01 -13.98
CA PHE A 56 -1.32 5.99 -13.00
C PHE A 56 -1.36 6.52 -11.57
N LEU A 57 -0.83 7.71 -11.32
CA LEU A 57 -0.76 8.30 -9.99
C LEU A 57 -2.14 8.62 -9.43
N GLU A 58 -3.02 9.20 -10.24
CA GLU A 58 -4.41 9.47 -9.84
C GLU A 58 -5.14 8.17 -9.48
N THR A 59 -4.99 7.14 -10.32
CA THR A 59 -5.61 5.84 -10.06
C THR A 59 -5.02 5.17 -8.82
N TYR A 60 -3.71 5.28 -8.60
CA TYR A 60 -3.02 4.75 -7.43
C TYR A 60 -3.53 5.39 -6.14
N GLU A 61 -3.56 6.71 -6.08
CA GLU A 61 -4.00 7.46 -4.89
C GLU A 61 -5.47 7.16 -4.55
N GLN A 62 -6.31 6.95 -5.56
CA GLN A 62 -7.69 6.53 -5.35
C GLN A 62 -7.77 5.10 -4.79
N THR A 63 -7.13 4.14 -5.45
CA THR A 63 -7.32 2.70 -5.16
C THR A 63 -6.58 2.19 -3.93
N VAL A 64 -5.49 2.86 -3.53
CA VAL A 64 -4.77 2.55 -2.28
C VAL A 64 -5.59 2.91 -1.04
N SER A 65 -6.59 3.79 -1.18
CA SER A 65 -7.54 4.15 -0.12
C SER A 65 -8.69 3.16 0.06
N PHE A 66 -8.92 2.30 -0.95
CA PHE A 66 -10.02 1.34 -0.96
C PHE A 66 -9.80 0.23 0.06
N ASP A 67 -10.88 -0.19 0.72
CA ASP A 67 -10.93 -1.50 1.34
C ASP A 67 -11.10 -2.62 0.29
N ASN A 68 -11.06 -3.88 0.74
CA ASN A 68 -11.15 -5.03 -0.16
C ASN A 68 -12.45 -5.06 -0.99
N SER A 69 -13.56 -4.58 -0.42
CA SER A 69 -14.86 -4.56 -1.11
C SER A 69 -14.92 -3.44 -2.15
N GLU A 70 -14.44 -2.26 -1.80
CA GLU A 70 -14.33 -1.11 -2.71
C GLU A 70 -13.41 -1.44 -3.88
N ARG A 71 -12.25 -2.06 -3.60
CA ARG A 71 -11.29 -2.48 -4.62
C ARG A 71 -11.85 -3.54 -5.55
N GLY A 72 -12.49 -4.59 -5.01
CA GLY A 72 -13.14 -5.61 -5.83
C GLY A 72 -14.19 -5.01 -6.77
N SER A 73 -15.00 -4.07 -6.26
CA SER A 73 -16.01 -3.38 -7.06
C SER A 73 -15.40 -2.52 -8.18
N TRP A 74 -14.28 -1.86 -7.92
CA TRP A 74 -13.53 -1.10 -8.93
C TRP A 74 -12.94 -2.01 -10.00
N GLU A 75 -12.30 -3.12 -9.60
CA GLU A 75 -11.74 -4.12 -10.51
C GLU A 75 -12.83 -4.75 -11.41
N ASP A 76 -13.98 -5.09 -10.83
CA ASP A 76 -15.14 -5.64 -11.57
C ASP A 76 -15.67 -4.63 -12.61
N ALA A 77 -15.71 -3.33 -12.26
CA ALA A 77 -16.18 -2.28 -13.15
C ALA A 77 -15.32 -2.10 -14.41
N ILE A 78 -14.05 -2.53 -14.37
CA ILE A 78 -13.10 -2.44 -15.48
C ILE A 78 -12.75 -3.80 -16.11
N ASP A 79 -13.49 -4.88 -15.76
CA ASP A 79 -13.25 -6.28 -16.18
C ASP A 79 -11.79 -6.73 -15.96
N PHE A 80 -11.26 -6.41 -14.78
CA PHE A 80 -9.90 -6.77 -14.36
C PHE A 80 -9.95 -7.58 -13.07
N VAL A 81 -8.96 -8.45 -12.88
CA VAL A 81 -8.71 -9.12 -11.60
C VAL A 81 -7.21 -9.01 -11.35
N SER A 82 -6.85 -8.28 -10.30
CA SER A 82 -5.45 -8.09 -9.95
C SER A 82 -4.84 -9.35 -9.36
N PHE A 83 -3.51 -9.46 -9.48
CA PHE A 83 -2.74 -10.48 -8.79
C PHE A 83 -3.00 -10.45 -7.28
N GLY A 84 -3.04 -9.24 -6.71
CA GLY A 84 -3.37 -9.00 -5.31
C GLY A 84 -4.72 -9.60 -4.92
N ARG A 85 -5.79 -9.25 -5.64
CA ARG A 85 -7.14 -9.78 -5.38
C ARG A 85 -7.18 -11.30 -5.51
N ALA A 86 -6.59 -11.86 -6.56
CA ALA A 86 -6.59 -13.30 -6.77
C ALA A 86 -5.91 -14.06 -5.62
N CYS A 87 -4.80 -13.52 -5.09
CA CYS A 87 -4.13 -14.12 -3.93
C CYS A 87 -4.92 -13.93 -2.63
N ASP A 88 -5.51 -12.76 -2.42
CA ASP A 88 -6.26 -12.44 -1.21
C ASP A 88 -7.55 -13.27 -1.12
N GLU A 89 -8.28 -13.42 -2.23
CA GLU A 89 -9.46 -14.28 -2.31
C GLU A 89 -9.09 -15.75 -2.06
N PHE A 90 -7.98 -16.22 -2.64
CA PHE A 90 -7.48 -17.56 -2.37
C PHE A 90 -7.15 -17.76 -0.87
N TYR A 91 -6.43 -16.82 -0.27
CA TYR A 91 -6.12 -16.87 1.16
C TYR A 91 -7.40 -16.88 2.00
N LEU A 92 -8.34 -15.97 1.74
CA LEU A 92 -9.56 -15.84 2.52
C LEU A 92 -10.51 -17.03 2.34
N SER A 93 -10.32 -17.83 1.28
CA SER A 93 -11.02 -19.10 1.10
C SER A 93 -10.47 -20.24 1.95
N LEU A 94 -9.28 -20.07 2.54
CA LEU A 94 -8.68 -21.07 3.42
C LEU A 94 -9.46 -21.13 4.74
N ASP A 95 -9.89 -22.32 5.12
CA ASP A 95 -10.39 -22.59 6.47
C ASP A 95 -9.29 -23.19 7.36
N GLU A 96 -9.48 -23.09 8.68
CA GLU A 96 -8.51 -23.61 9.66
C GLU A 96 -8.38 -25.15 9.63
N THR A 97 -9.28 -25.86 8.93
CA THR A 97 -9.32 -27.33 8.85
C THR A 97 -8.53 -27.91 7.68
N ILE A 98 -8.04 -27.07 6.76
CA ILE A 98 -7.21 -27.48 5.62
C ILE A 98 -5.94 -28.22 6.06
N PHE A 99 -5.45 -27.93 7.27
CA PHE A 99 -4.20 -28.48 7.81
C PHE A 99 -4.42 -29.61 8.85
N ASP A 100 -5.64 -30.16 8.94
CA ASP A 100 -5.97 -31.27 9.83
C ASP A 100 -5.62 -32.65 9.21
N ASN A 101 -5.26 -32.69 7.92
CA ASN A 101 -4.82 -33.90 7.22
C ASN A 101 -3.30 -34.10 7.35
N ASP A 102 -2.77 -35.24 6.92
CA ASP A 102 -1.33 -35.55 6.98
C ASP A 102 -0.44 -34.62 6.12
N GLU A 103 -1.00 -33.60 5.45
CA GLU A 103 -0.27 -32.59 4.68
C GLU A 103 0.30 -31.52 5.62
N THR A 104 1.60 -31.23 5.51
CA THR A 104 2.19 -30.14 6.28
C THR A 104 1.79 -28.79 5.67
N VAL A 105 1.73 -27.74 6.49
CA VAL A 105 1.50 -26.38 5.98
C VAL A 105 2.56 -25.98 4.94
N GLU A 106 3.79 -26.49 5.09
CA GLU A 106 4.88 -26.26 4.13
C GLU A 106 4.57 -26.87 2.75
N ASP A 107 4.11 -28.13 2.70
CA ASP A 107 3.74 -28.82 1.46
C ASP A 107 2.58 -28.11 0.75
N PHE A 108 1.58 -27.66 1.51
CA PHE A 108 0.46 -26.89 0.99
C PHE A 108 0.92 -25.55 0.39
N VAL A 109 1.83 -24.84 1.07
CA VAL A 109 2.37 -23.57 0.57
C VAL A 109 3.25 -23.77 -0.65
N ILE A 110 4.06 -24.83 -0.70
CA ILE A 110 4.86 -25.17 -1.90
C ILE A 110 3.94 -25.40 -3.10
N SER A 111 2.87 -26.16 -2.91
CA SER A 111 1.87 -26.47 -3.95
C SER A 111 1.09 -25.23 -4.43
N ASN A 112 1.05 -24.17 -3.62
CA ASN A 112 0.36 -22.91 -3.89
C ASN A 112 1.30 -21.70 -3.88
N SER A 113 2.57 -21.92 -4.22
CA SER A 113 3.65 -20.91 -4.13
C SER A 113 3.49 -19.74 -5.11
N ASP A 114 2.56 -19.83 -6.05
CA ASP A 114 2.15 -18.72 -6.90
C ASP A 114 1.28 -17.69 -6.16
N LYS A 115 0.65 -18.07 -5.04
CA LYS A 115 -0.28 -17.23 -4.26
C LYS A 115 0.11 -17.06 -2.80
N LEU A 116 0.76 -18.05 -2.20
CA LEU A 116 1.10 -18.09 -0.77
C LEU A 116 2.61 -18.16 -0.54
N GLN A 117 3.03 -17.67 0.62
CA GLN A 117 4.40 -17.78 1.11
C GLN A 117 4.43 -17.92 2.63
N LEU A 118 5.46 -18.62 3.14
CA LEU A 118 5.81 -18.61 4.55
C LEU A 118 6.94 -17.61 4.79
N ILE A 119 6.76 -16.76 5.81
CA ILE A 119 7.72 -15.71 6.14
C ILE A 119 8.17 -15.89 7.58
N GLU A 120 9.46 -16.11 7.77
CA GLU A 120 10.05 -16.18 9.11
C GLU A 120 10.14 -14.78 9.73
N ASP A 121 9.74 -14.65 10.99
CA ASP A 121 9.59 -13.38 11.68
C ASP A 121 10.85 -12.94 12.46
N GLY A 122 11.96 -13.65 12.28
CA GLY A 122 13.24 -13.46 12.99
C GLY A 122 13.28 -14.03 14.40
N SER A 123 12.16 -14.53 14.93
CA SER A 123 12.09 -15.27 16.19
C SER A 123 11.94 -16.78 16.00
N GLY A 124 12.08 -17.26 14.76
CA GLY A 124 11.83 -18.65 14.38
C GLY A 124 10.34 -19.00 14.20
N GLU A 125 9.44 -18.02 14.27
CA GLU A 125 8.02 -18.22 13.97
C GLU A 125 7.71 -17.81 12.53
N PHE A 126 6.67 -18.42 11.94
CA PHE A 126 6.28 -18.18 10.55
C PHE A 126 4.91 -17.52 10.45
N TYR A 127 4.78 -16.63 9.47
CA TYR A 127 3.49 -16.15 8.96
C TYR A 127 3.14 -16.87 7.67
N LEU A 128 1.88 -17.24 7.51
CA LEU A 128 1.32 -17.49 6.20
C LEU A 128 0.83 -16.15 5.63
N GLU A 129 1.41 -15.75 4.52
CA GLU A 129 1.08 -14.51 3.79
C GLU A 129 0.83 -14.79 2.32
N THR A 130 0.22 -13.82 1.64
CA THR A 130 0.11 -13.87 0.19
C THR A 130 1.40 -13.40 -0.48
N VAL A 131 1.68 -13.90 -1.69
CA VAL A 131 2.81 -13.45 -2.50
C VAL A 131 2.67 -11.96 -2.82
N LEU A 132 3.74 -11.20 -2.67
CA LEU A 132 3.83 -9.75 -2.81
C LEU A 132 3.02 -8.95 -1.79
N PHE A 133 2.63 -9.48 -0.61
CA PHE A 133 1.80 -8.73 0.35
C PHE A 133 2.41 -7.39 0.83
N LYS A 134 3.73 -7.22 0.70
CA LYS A 134 4.44 -5.95 1.01
C LYS A 134 4.42 -4.94 -0.13
N GLN A 135 3.97 -5.33 -1.32
CA GLN A 135 3.94 -4.53 -2.54
C GLN A 135 2.52 -4.06 -2.84
N ASP A 136 2.23 -2.79 -2.59
CA ASP A 136 0.89 -2.24 -2.86
C ASP A 136 0.54 -2.26 -4.36
N PHE A 137 1.54 -2.29 -5.23
CA PHE A 137 1.32 -2.35 -6.68
C PHE A 137 0.73 -3.68 -7.16
N ARG A 138 0.68 -4.72 -6.32
CA ARG A 138 0.09 -6.02 -6.66
C ARG A 138 -1.38 -5.91 -7.11
N TYR A 139 -2.07 -4.84 -6.73
CA TYR A 139 -3.46 -4.57 -7.14
C TYR A 139 -3.62 -3.95 -8.53
N PHE A 140 -2.52 -3.61 -9.21
CA PHE A 140 -2.54 -3.17 -10.62
C PHE A 140 -1.96 -4.22 -11.56
N ALA A 141 -1.19 -5.16 -10.99
CA ALA A 141 -0.56 -6.21 -11.76
C ALA A 141 -1.54 -7.32 -12.16
N ASN A 142 -1.40 -7.83 -13.37
CA ASN A 142 -2.08 -9.04 -13.82
C ASN A 142 -1.44 -10.31 -13.22
N LYS A 143 -1.93 -11.49 -13.63
CA LYS A 143 -1.39 -12.79 -13.19
C LYS A 143 0.11 -13.00 -13.42
N ASP A 144 0.70 -12.30 -14.39
CA ASP A 144 2.13 -12.36 -14.70
C ASP A 144 2.91 -11.30 -13.89
N LYS A 145 2.28 -10.72 -12.86
CA LYS A 145 2.80 -9.67 -11.97
C LYS A 145 3.15 -8.37 -12.70
N MET A 146 2.47 -8.07 -13.82
CA MET A 146 2.80 -6.93 -14.69
C MET A 146 1.66 -5.93 -14.89
N PHE A 147 2.03 -4.66 -15.07
CA PHE A 147 1.18 -3.55 -15.54
C PHE A 147 1.97 -2.63 -16.48
N GLN A 148 1.29 -1.72 -17.19
CA GLN A 148 1.93 -0.84 -18.17
C GLN A 148 1.59 0.64 -17.94
N ILE A 149 2.58 1.52 -18.07
CA ILE A 149 2.40 2.98 -18.06
C ILE A 149 3.06 3.54 -19.33
N GLY A 150 2.27 4.19 -20.19
CA GLY A 150 2.75 4.64 -21.50
C GLY A 150 3.31 3.48 -22.33
N ASP A 151 4.60 3.56 -22.67
CA ASP A 151 5.32 2.52 -23.41
C ASP A 151 6.18 1.62 -22.51
N LYS A 152 6.14 1.79 -21.18
CA LYS A 152 6.91 0.98 -20.23
C LYS A 152 6.04 -0.08 -19.54
N VAL A 153 6.56 -1.29 -19.42
CA VAL A 153 5.96 -2.40 -18.68
C VAL A 153 6.74 -2.59 -17.38
N TYR A 154 6.00 -2.80 -16.30
CA TYR A 154 6.50 -2.94 -14.94
C TYR A 154 6.17 -4.35 -14.44
N LEU A 155 7.17 -5.08 -13.97
CA LEU A 155 7.08 -6.38 -13.31
C LEU A 155 7.36 -6.21 -11.82
N ILE A 156 6.46 -6.72 -10.99
CA ILE A 156 6.57 -6.65 -9.53
C ILE A 156 7.26 -7.90 -8.99
N LEU A 157 8.30 -7.68 -8.19
CA LEU A 157 9.02 -8.65 -7.38
C LEU A 157 8.92 -8.28 -5.90
N GLU A 158 9.26 -9.19 -4.99
CA GLU A 158 9.35 -8.91 -3.56
C GLU A 158 10.44 -7.86 -3.30
N GLU A 159 11.57 -8.00 -3.99
CA GLU A 159 12.75 -7.13 -3.84
C GLU A 159 12.66 -5.80 -4.60
N GLY A 160 11.71 -5.64 -5.53
CA GLY A 160 11.55 -4.39 -6.26
C GLY A 160 10.60 -4.46 -7.45
N ILE A 161 10.68 -3.43 -8.28
CA ILE A 161 9.98 -3.36 -9.54
C ILE A 161 11.02 -3.33 -10.65
N VAL A 162 10.88 -4.24 -11.60
CA VAL A 162 11.67 -4.26 -12.84
C VAL A 162 10.84 -3.61 -13.92
N SER A 163 11.43 -2.74 -14.73
CA SER A 163 10.73 -2.11 -15.84
C SER A 163 11.55 -2.15 -17.11
N ALA A 164 10.84 -2.17 -18.24
CA ALA A 164 11.42 -2.16 -19.58
C ALA A 164 10.44 -1.50 -20.56
N ASP A 165 10.92 -1.07 -21.71
CA ASP A 165 10.01 -0.66 -22.79
C ASP A 165 9.22 -1.88 -23.29
N TYR A 166 7.99 -1.65 -23.78
CA TYR A 166 7.06 -2.70 -24.19
C TYR A 166 7.65 -3.63 -25.27
N SER A 167 8.51 -3.10 -26.14
CA SER A 167 9.27 -3.90 -27.13
C SER A 167 10.12 -5.01 -26.50
N ASN A 168 10.50 -4.87 -25.23
CA ASN A 168 11.33 -5.80 -24.45
C ASN A 168 10.53 -6.66 -23.46
N ILE A 169 9.19 -6.70 -23.54
CA ILE A 169 8.33 -7.46 -22.61
C ILE A 169 8.68 -8.96 -22.55
N GLY A 170 9.16 -9.56 -23.65
CA GLY A 170 9.59 -10.95 -23.67
C GLY A 170 10.73 -11.24 -22.68
N LYS A 171 11.71 -10.33 -22.63
CA LYS A 171 12.84 -10.38 -21.70
C LYS A 171 12.40 -10.14 -20.26
N LEU A 172 11.46 -9.21 -20.05
CA LEU A 172 10.90 -8.92 -18.73
C LEU A 172 10.23 -10.18 -18.13
N LYS A 173 9.55 -10.98 -18.95
CA LYS A 173 8.90 -12.25 -18.52
C LYS A 173 9.86 -13.34 -18.06
N GLU A 174 11.14 -13.26 -18.41
CA GLU A 174 12.17 -14.21 -17.97
C GLU A 174 12.72 -13.87 -16.58
N ILE A 175 12.45 -12.67 -16.08
CA ILE A 175 12.97 -12.15 -14.82
C ILE A 175 12.08 -12.63 -13.65
N ASN A 176 12.73 -13.04 -12.55
CA ASN A 176 12.11 -13.49 -11.31
C ASN A 176 13.03 -13.21 -10.10
N GLU A 177 12.57 -13.56 -8.90
CA GLU A 177 13.28 -13.33 -7.63
C GLU A 177 14.70 -13.92 -7.61
N ASN A 178 14.95 -15.01 -8.35
CA ASN A 178 16.23 -15.72 -8.30
C ASN A 178 17.25 -15.19 -9.32
N ASN A 179 16.83 -14.44 -10.33
CA ASN A 179 17.71 -14.04 -11.43
C ASN A 179 17.72 -12.53 -11.74
N TYR A 180 16.87 -11.72 -11.10
CA TYR A 180 16.79 -10.28 -11.42
C TYR A 180 18.15 -9.56 -11.31
N PHE A 181 19.01 -9.99 -10.37
CA PHE A 181 20.32 -9.39 -10.18
C PHE A 181 21.24 -9.58 -11.40
N SER A 182 21.06 -10.65 -12.18
CA SER A 182 21.82 -10.92 -13.40
C SER A 182 21.55 -9.91 -14.52
N TYR A 183 20.45 -9.16 -14.42
CA TYR A 183 20.08 -8.11 -15.38
C TYR A 183 20.56 -6.72 -14.94
N ARG A 184 21.28 -6.60 -13.81
CA ARG A 184 21.90 -5.32 -13.41
C ARG A 184 22.97 -4.91 -14.43
N GLY A 185 22.77 -3.77 -15.08
CA GLY A 185 23.67 -3.24 -16.11
C GLY A 185 23.19 -3.51 -17.54
N ASP A 186 22.06 -4.18 -17.70
CA ASP A 186 21.37 -4.26 -18.97
C ASP A 186 20.75 -2.89 -19.31
N ASN A 187 20.97 -2.39 -20.52
CA ASN A 187 20.47 -1.06 -20.91
C ASN A 187 18.95 -1.02 -21.13
N ASP A 188 18.33 -2.17 -21.35
CA ASP A 188 16.91 -2.29 -21.64
C ASP A 188 16.06 -2.59 -20.39
N ILE A 189 16.71 -2.93 -19.28
CA ILE A 189 16.08 -3.34 -18.03
C ILE A 189 16.47 -2.38 -16.91
N TYR A 190 15.47 -1.79 -16.26
CA TYR A 190 15.65 -0.92 -15.12
C TYR A 190 15.09 -1.55 -13.86
N PHE A 191 15.86 -1.58 -12.78
CA PHE A 191 15.44 -2.14 -11.49
C PHE A 191 15.33 -1.04 -10.43
N SER A 192 14.12 -0.88 -9.88
CA SER A 192 13.81 0.00 -8.75
C SER A 192 13.63 -0.86 -7.50
N PRO A 193 14.55 -0.83 -6.52
CA PRO A 193 14.44 -1.66 -5.32
C PRO A 193 13.27 -1.22 -4.44
N SER A 194 12.57 -2.19 -3.84
CA SER A 194 11.44 -1.96 -2.92
C SER A 194 11.82 -1.11 -1.71
N LEU A 195 13.06 -1.26 -1.24
CA LEU A 195 13.58 -0.62 -0.04
C LEU A 195 14.98 -0.09 -0.31
N SER A 196 15.15 1.23 -0.18
CA SER A 196 16.47 1.85 -0.13
C SER A 196 17.13 1.47 1.20
N ASN A 197 18.03 0.48 1.19
CA ASN A 197 18.87 0.11 2.34
C ASN A 197 19.93 1.18 2.69
N ASN A 198 19.99 2.28 1.93
CA ASN A 198 21.02 3.29 2.04
C ASN A 198 20.66 4.50 2.92
N ALA A 199 19.63 4.38 3.78
CA ALA A 199 19.28 5.43 4.74
C ALA A 199 20.50 5.88 5.59
N SER A 200 21.40 4.95 5.95
CA SER A 200 22.63 5.22 6.70
C SER A 200 23.67 6.09 5.97
N SER A 201 23.53 6.33 4.67
CA SER A 201 24.45 7.16 3.86
C SER A 201 23.98 8.60 3.66
N LEU A 202 22.79 8.95 4.17
CA LEU A 202 22.24 10.29 4.05
C LEU A 202 22.82 11.18 5.16
N LYS A 203 23.26 12.38 4.79
CA LYS A 203 23.98 13.37 5.60
C LYS A 203 23.25 13.82 6.89
N ASP A 204 22.04 13.32 7.15
CA ASP A 204 21.15 13.73 8.24
C ASP A 204 20.94 12.66 9.33
N GLY A 205 22.04 12.01 9.75
CA GLY A 205 21.99 10.82 10.63
C GLY A 205 21.29 11.01 11.98
N ALA A 206 21.09 12.24 12.47
CA ALA A 206 20.40 12.50 13.73
C ALA A 206 18.86 12.46 13.61
N TYR A 207 18.31 12.75 12.43
CA TYR A 207 16.86 12.80 12.19
C TYR A 207 16.35 11.68 11.30
N ASN A 208 17.25 10.89 10.71
CA ASN A 208 16.89 9.77 9.86
C ASN A 208 16.40 8.55 10.67
N CYS A 209 15.08 8.32 10.65
CA CYS A 209 14.42 7.19 11.29
C CYS A 209 14.21 5.99 10.32
N GLY A 210 14.97 5.92 9.22
CA GLY A 210 14.92 4.84 8.23
C GLY A 210 13.87 5.04 7.15
N THR A 211 13.74 4.05 6.26
CA THR A 211 12.75 4.03 5.16
C THR A 211 11.57 3.10 5.45
N TRP A 212 11.64 2.31 6.51
CA TRP A 212 10.56 1.43 6.93
C TRP A 212 10.73 1.07 8.40
N GLN A 213 9.62 0.76 9.05
CA GLN A 213 9.57 0.25 10.41
C GLN A 213 8.41 -0.73 10.53
N GLU A 214 8.61 -1.78 11.30
CA GLU A 214 7.54 -2.69 11.67
C GLU A 214 7.65 -3.07 13.14
N GLN A 215 6.51 -3.30 13.78
CA GLN A 215 6.45 -3.80 15.13
C GLN A 215 5.23 -4.70 15.27
N ARG A 216 5.28 -5.58 16.27
CA ARG A 216 4.17 -6.46 16.61
C ARG A 216 4.00 -6.57 18.12
N VAL A 217 2.78 -6.77 18.56
CA VAL A 217 2.48 -7.22 19.93
C VAL A 217 1.69 -8.51 19.87
N THR A 218 2.11 -9.48 20.67
CA THR A 218 1.50 -10.80 20.76
C THR A 218 0.93 -11.00 22.16
N ASN A 219 -0.29 -11.51 22.23
CA ASN A 219 -0.95 -11.99 23.45
C ASN A 219 -1.51 -13.39 23.18
N ASN A 220 -0.85 -14.41 23.72
CA ASN A 220 -1.18 -15.82 23.50
C ASN A 220 -1.22 -16.16 21.99
N ARG A 221 -2.39 -16.51 21.45
CA ARG A 221 -2.59 -16.87 20.04
C ARG A 221 -2.96 -15.67 19.18
N GLU A 222 -2.90 -14.46 19.72
CA GLU A 222 -3.34 -13.24 19.04
C GLU A 222 -2.19 -12.27 18.85
N ARG A 223 -2.14 -11.63 17.68
CA ARG A 223 -1.06 -10.70 17.33
C ARG A 223 -1.61 -9.52 16.55
N THR A 224 -1.07 -8.34 16.82
CA THR A 224 -1.30 -7.13 16.04
C THR A 224 0.03 -6.71 15.46
N TYR A 225 0.08 -6.56 14.14
CA TYR A 225 1.21 -6.10 13.38
C TYR A 225 0.95 -4.69 12.88
N LEU A 226 1.98 -3.85 12.92
CA LEU A 226 1.97 -2.50 12.38
C LEU A 226 3.26 -2.28 11.57
N ARG A 227 3.10 -1.79 10.35
CA ARG A 227 4.20 -1.39 9.45
C ARG A 227 3.97 0.02 8.93
N ILE A 228 5.05 0.76 8.78
CA ILE A 228 5.15 1.96 7.94
C ILE A 228 6.33 1.79 6.98
N SER A 229 6.22 2.28 5.75
CA SER A 229 7.29 2.18 4.75
C SER A 229 7.26 3.33 3.76
N ILE A 230 8.41 3.63 3.17
CA ILE A 230 8.57 4.51 2.03
C ILE A 230 8.92 3.64 0.83
N HIS A 231 7.99 3.54 -0.12
CA HIS A 231 8.18 2.86 -1.40
C HIS A 231 8.63 3.87 -2.45
N THR A 232 9.53 3.46 -3.32
CA THR A 232 10.02 4.28 -4.44
C THR A 232 9.62 3.62 -5.74
N THR A 233 9.11 4.39 -6.69
CA THR A 233 8.75 3.89 -8.02
C THR A 233 9.07 4.92 -9.07
N ASP A 234 9.82 4.47 -10.07
CA ASP A 234 10.16 5.30 -11.22
C ASP A 234 9.02 5.27 -12.22
N VAL A 235 8.39 6.43 -12.42
CA VAL A 235 7.22 6.58 -13.27
C VAL A 235 7.54 7.65 -14.31
N GLY A 236 7.56 7.29 -15.59
CA GLY A 236 7.92 8.22 -16.66
C GLY A 236 9.33 8.85 -16.48
N ASN A 237 9.39 10.19 -16.42
CA ASN A 237 10.63 10.96 -16.25
C ASN A 237 10.89 11.38 -14.79
N GLY A 238 10.18 10.78 -13.85
CA GLY A 238 10.29 11.08 -12.44
C GLY A 238 10.30 9.82 -11.59
N THR A 239 10.51 10.04 -10.31
CA THR A 239 10.33 9.02 -9.29
C THR A 239 9.27 9.53 -8.33
N ASN A 240 8.29 8.71 -8.01
CA ASN A 240 7.39 8.98 -6.90
C ASN A 240 7.81 8.18 -5.67
N GLN A 241 7.71 8.81 -4.50
CA GLN A 241 7.95 8.15 -3.22
C GLN A 241 6.68 8.18 -2.38
N TYR A 242 6.20 7.01 -1.99
CA TYR A 242 4.94 6.82 -1.27
C TYR A 242 5.21 6.40 0.16
N VAL A 243 4.58 7.07 1.11
CA VAL A 243 4.57 6.62 2.49
C VAL A 243 3.32 5.79 2.74
N ASN A 244 3.51 4.51 3.00
CA ASN A 244 2.45 3.54 3.20
C ASN A 244 2.43 3.03 4.62
N TYR A 245 1.28 2.52 5.05
CA TYR A 245 1.11 1.88 6.33
C TYR A 245 0.26 0.61 6.20
N MET A 246 0.43 -0.30 7.14
CA MET A 246 -0.40 -1.49 7.27
C MET A 246 -0.56 -1.86 8.73
N VAL A 247 -1.81 -2.07 9.14
CA VAL A 247 -2.19 -2.65 10.42
C VAL A 247 -2.91 -3.95 10.15
N ARG A 248 -2.44 -5.05 10.75
CA ARG A 248 -2.98 -6.38 10.47
C ARG A 248 -3.06 -7.24 11.74
N PRO A 249 -4.24 -7.79 12.06
CA PRO A 249 -4.40 -8.80 13.10
C PRO A 249 -4.01 -10.20 12.57
N TYR A 250 -3.41 -10.98 13.45
CA TYR A 250 -3.08 -12.39 13.21
C TYR A 250 -3.60 -13.26 14.35
N LYS A 251 -3.86 -14.52 14.01
CA LYS A 251 -4.18 -15.62 14.91
C LYS A 251 -3.20 -16.76 14.69
N LYS A 252 -2.68 -17.35 15.77
CA LYS A 252 -1.80 -18.52 15.70
C LYS A 252 -2.62 -19.80 15.62
N THR A 253 -2.36 -20.63 14.63
CA THR A 253 -2.96 -21.97 14.48
C THR A 253 -1.87 -22.94 14.03
N LEU A 254 -1.78 -24.13 14.65
CA LEU A 254 -0.76 -25.13 14.34
C LEU A 254 0.69 -24.59 14.29
N GLY A 255 1.01 -23.62 15.15
CA GLY A 255 2.35 -23.02 15.21
C GLY A 255 2.59 -21.87 14.22
N ILE A 256 1.69 -21.61 13.28
CA ILE A 256 1.82 -20.60 12.23
C ILE A 256 0.83 -19.44 12.46
N TRP A 257 1.24 -18.23 12.11
CA TRP A 257 0.42 -17.04 12.19
C TRP A 257 -0.35 -16.82 10.89
N TYR A 258 -1.68 -16.76 10.99
CA TYR A 258 -2.59 -16.47 9.89
C TYR A 258 -3.16 -15.08 10.09
N TRP A 259 -3.26 -14.27 9.03
CA TRP A 259 -4.04 -13.04 9.14
C TRP A 259 -5.51 -13.41 9.43
N CYS A 260 -6.28 -12.50 10.03
CA CYS A 260 -7.69 -12.78 10.34
C CYS A 260 -8.51 -11.48 10.29
N THR A 261 -9.83 -11.55 10.38
CA THR A 261 -10.68 -10.34 10.43
C THR A 261 -11.04 -10.01 11.88
N ARG A 262 -10.76 -8.76 12.30
CA ARG A 262 -11.08 -8.24 13.65
C ARG A 262 -11.44 -6.77 13.60
N HIS A 263 -11.95 -6.27 14.72
CA HIS A 263 -11.96 -4.83 14.95
C HIS A 263 -10.53 -4.32 15.15
N ILE A 264 -10.18 -3.28 14.40
CA ILE A 264 -8.88 -2.62 14.40
C ILE A 264 -9.13 -1.16 14.78
N SER A 265 -8.32 -0.64 15.69
CA SER A 265 -8.21 0.80 15.95
C SER A 265 -6.76 1.21 15.74
N CYS A 266 -6.52 2.36 15.13
CA CYS A 266 -5.17 2.86 14.94
C CYS A 266 -5.11 4.38 14.82
N ASN A 267 -3.92 4.90 15.06
CA ASN A 267 -3.53 6.27 14.75
C ASN A 267 -2.11 6.22 14.20
N ILE A 268 -1.94 6.63 12.96
CA ILE A 268 -0.70 6.58 12.22
C ILE A 268 -0.32 8.03 11.91
N LYS A 269 0.83 8.47 12.39
CA LYS A 269 1.36 9.82 12.14
C LYS A 269 2.82 9.71 11.75
N VAL A 270 3.17 10.34 10.64
CA VAL A 270 4.52 10.29 10.08
C VAL A 270 4.94 11.65 9.58
N ALA A 271 6.24 11.92 9.67
CA ALA A 271 6.94 12.97 8.96
C ALA A 271 7.95 12.31 8.02
N ALA A 272 7.78 12.49 6.71
CA ALA A 272 8.69 11.96 5.70
C ALA A 272 9.50 13.10 5.07
N ASP A 273 10.81 12.92 5.03
CA ASP A 273 11.77 13.86 4.45
C ASP A 273 12.24 13.33 3.10
N TYR A 274 12.05 14.15 2.07
CA TYR A 274 12.37 13.83 0.68
C TYR A 274 13.44 14.77 0.15
N LYS A 275 14.43 14.21 -0.53
CA LYS A 275 15.43 15.01 -1.24
C LYS A 275 14.89 15.41 -2.61
N VAL A 276 14.47 16.66 -2.75
CA VAL A 276 13.89 17.20 -3.99
C VAL A 276 14.88 18.11 -4.71
N TYR A 277 14.85 18.11 -6.03
CA TYR A 277 15.65 19.02 -6.85
C TYR A 277 14.86 20.29 -7.12
N THR A 278 15.43 21.44 -6.76
CA THR A 278 14.76 22.74 -6.91
C THR A 278 15.13 23.40 -8.23
N SER A 279 14.32 24.39 -8.65
CA SER A 279 14.60 25.24 -9.81
C SER A 279 15.95 25.99 -9.71
N SER A 280 16.49 26.15 -8.49
CA SER A 280 17.83 26.71 -8.25
C SER A 280 18.98 25.75 -8.53
N SER A 281 18.71 24.61 -9.17
CA SER A 281 19.70 23.56 -9.44
C SER A 281 20.36 22.97 -8.19
N SER A 282 19.66 23.02 -7.05
CA SER A 282 20.16 22.55 -5.76
C SER A 282 19.22 21.52 -5.14
N TRP A 283 19.79 20.54 -4.44
CA TRP A 283 19.04 19.55 -3.68
C TRP A 283 18.64 20.11 -2.33
N THR A 284 17.34 20.07 -2.01
CA THR A 284 16.81 20.48 -0.71
C THR A 284 15.99 19.36 -0.10
N TRP A 285 15.99 19.26 1.23
CA TRP A 285 15.09 18.38 1.94
C TRP A 285 13.73 19.06 2.10
N THR A 286 12.66 18.39 1.67
CA THR A 286 11.28 18.80 1.89
C THR A 286 10.61 17.78 2.80
N ARG A 287 9.90 18.26 3.82
CA ARG A 287 9.13 17.43 4.72
C ARG A 287 7.67 17.40 4.29
N VAL A 288 7.09 16.20 4.22
CA VAL A 288 5.65 15.99 4.05
C VAL A 288 5.15 15.17 5.23
N ASN A 289 4.05 15.64 5.83
CA ASN A 289 3.41 14.92 6.93
C ASN A 289 2.25 14.11 6.39
N GLY A 290 2.03 12.94 7.00
CA GLY A 290 0.92 12.06 6.68
C GLY A 290 0.26 11.56 7.95
N SER A 291 -1.06 11.42 7.92
CA SER A 291 -1.79 10.90 9.06
C SER A 291 -3.02 10.11 8.67
N TYR A 292 -3.30 9.04 9.43
CA TYR A 292 -4.51 8.26 9.31
C TYR A 292 -4.98 7.82 10.70
N SER A 293 -6.30 7.79 10.92
CA SER A 293 -6.84 7.17 12.12
C SER A 293 -8.12 6.41 11.81
N CYS A 294 -8.33 5.32 12.54
CA CYS A 294 -9.61 4.62 12.53
C CYS A 294 -9.94 4.13 13.94
N THR A 295 -11.23 3.93 14.19
CA THR A 295 -11.73 3.40 15.45
C THR A 295 -12.65 2.25 15.16
N ASN A 296 -12.38 1.10 15.76
CA ASN A 296 -13.23 -0.08 15.73
C ASN A 296 -13.60 -0.57 14.31
N LYS A 297 -12.71 -0.39 13.31
CA LYS A 297 -12.94 -0.82 11.93
C LYS A 297 -12.83 -2.35 11.84
N TYR A 298 -13.89 -3.03 11.41
CA TYR A 298 -13.89 -4.48 11.24
C TYR A 298 -13.27 -4.86 9.88
N ALA A 299 -12.03 -5.34 9.88
CA ALA A 299 -11.28 -5.64 8.66
C ALA A 299 -10.20 -6.70 8.90
N SER A 300 -9.73 -7.34 7.83
CA SER A 300 -8.55 -8.22 7.85
C SER A 300 -7.23 -7.45 7.77
N SER A 301 -7.29 -6.20 7.32
CA SER A 301 -6.17 -5.28 7.23
C SER A 301 -6.69 -3.85 7.19
N VAL A 302 -5.94 -2.92 7.75
CA VAL A 302 -6.13 -1.48 7.55
C VAL A 302 -4.81 -0.94 7.02
N SER A 303 -4.76 -0.69 5.72
CA SER A 303 -3.58 -0.23 4.99
C SER A 303 -3.93 0.92 4.05
N GLY A 304 -2.93 1.69 3.65
CA GLY A 304 -3.11 2.77 2.70
C GLY A 304 -1.85 3.63 2.53
N GLN A 305 -1.98 4.68 1.74
CA GLN A 305 -0.98 5.75 1.57
C GLN A 305 -1.30 6.91 2.53
N LEU A 306 -0.27 7.46 3.17
CA LEU A 306 -0.35 8.64 4.04
C LEU A 306 0.01 9.93 3.30
N CYS A 307 1.05 9.87 2.47
CA CYS A 307 1.50 10.97 1.62
C CYS A 307 2.39 10.43 0.49
N SER A 308 2.57 11.23 -0.56
CA SER A 308 3.44 10.97 -1.70
C SER A 308 4.28 12.21 -2.01
N GLN A 309 5.42 12.02 -2.68
CA GLN A 309 6.23 13.10 -3.21
C GLN A 309 6.80 12.74 -4.57
N TRP A 310 6.35 13.46 -5.60
CA TRP A 310 6.94 13.40 -6.93
C TRP A 310 8.31 14.08 -6.96
N ILE A 311 9.29 13.43 -7.57
CA ILE A 311 10.66 13.92 -7.73
C ILE A 311 11.03 13.82 -9.21
N SER A 312 11.13 14.97 -9.89
CA SER A 312 11.57 15.01 -11.29
C SER A 312 13.03 14.54 -11.40
N ILE A 313 13.30 13.57 -12.27
CA ILE A 313 14.66 13.07 -12.49
C ILE A 313 15.36 14.03 -13.45
N GLY A 314 16.11 14.98 -12.88
CA GLY A 314 17.07 15.77 -13.64
C GLY A 314 18.47 15.14 -13.69
N PHE A 315 18.85 14.34 -12.68
CA PHE A 315 20.24 13.89 -12.52
C PHE A 315 20.35 12.56 -11.75
N THR A 316 21.45 11.85 -12.03
CA THR A 316 21.86 10.46 -11.73
C THR A 316 21.92 10.00 -10.27
N SER A 317 21.24 10.65 -9.33
CA SER A 317 21.19 10.19 -7.94
C SER A 317 19.81 9.63 -7.60
N THR A 318 19.78 8.38 -7.12
CA THR A 318 18.59 7.74 -6.53
C THR A 318 17.93 8.70 -5.54
N PRO A 319 16.66 9.07 -5.75
CA PRO A 319 15.93 9.88 -4.78
C PRO A 319 15.94 9.20 -3.42
N ALA A 320 16.16 10.01 -2.40
CA ALA A 320 16.35 9.55 -1.04
C ALA A 320 15.20 10.11 -0.19
N GLY A 321 14.26 9.24 0.15
CA GLY A 321 13.25 9.49 1.16
C GLY A 321 13.65 8.81 2.47
N HIS A 322 13.30 9.39 3.60
CA HIS A 322 13.37 8.73 4.91
C HIS A 322 12.31 9.29 5.85
N PHE A 323 12.01 8.60 6.94
CA PHE A 323 11.19 9.13 8.01
C PHE A 323 12.01 10.11 8.86
N GLY A 324 11.56 11.36 8.96
CA GLY A 324 12.07 12.31 9.95
C GLY A 324 11.55 12.01 11.36
N GLY A 325 10.35 11.42 11.44
CA GLY A 325 9.74 10.94 12.68
C GLY A 325 8.45 10.17 12.44
N TYR A 326 7.99 9.43 13.45
CA TYR A 326 6.68 8.77 13.46
C TYR A 326 6.15 8.62 14.89
N ASN A 327 4.83 8.64 15.02
CA ASN A 327 4.10 8.36 16.27
C ASN A 327 2.84 7.56 15.93
N CYS A 328 3.02 6.25 15.83
CA CYS A 328 1.99 5.33 15.37
C CYS A 328 1.61 4.35 16.47
N TRP A 329 0.33 4.04 16.58
CA TRP A 329 -0.15 2.92 17.37
C TRP A 329 -1.27 2.17 16.64
N ALA A 330 -1.38 0.88 16.94
CA ALA A 330 -2.52 0.08 16.55
C ALA A 330 -2.94 -0.87 17.66
N ASP A 331 -4.21 -1.23 17.66
CA ASP A 331 -4.83 -2.09 18.64
C ASP A 331 -5.88 -3.00 18.00
N THR A 332 -6.01 -4.19 18.56
CA THR A 332 -7.10 -5.12 18.30
C THR A 332 -7.60 -5.63 19.66
N PRO A 333 -8.91 -5.90 19.86
CA PRO A 333 -9.49 -6.19 21.17
C PRO A 333 -8.83 -7.30 22.01
N SER A 334 -7.99 -8.14 21.40
CA SER A 334 -7.34 -9.28 22.04
C SER A 334 -5.83 -9.09 22.25
N THR A 335 -5.26 -7.96 21.84
CA THR A 335 -3.82 -7.65 22.01
C THR A 335 -3.63 -6.47 22.94
N ASN A 336 -3.23 -6.74 24.18
CA ASN A 336 -2.85 -5.70 25.14
C ASN A 336 -1.42 -5.99 25.63
N PRO A 337 -0.48 -5.04 25.54
CA PRO A 337 -0.63 -3.63 25.12
C PRO A 337 -0.80 -3.42 23.60
N ASN A 338 -1.15 -2.19 23.22
CA ASN A 338 -1.16 -1.75 21.83
C ASN A 338 0.23 -1.91 21.20
N VAL A 339 0.29 -2.16 19.89
CA VAL A 339 1.54 -2.03 19.15
C VAL A 339 1.87 -0.55 18.93
N ILE A 340 3.12 -0.16 19.18
CA ILE A 340 3.57 1.24 19.14
C ILE A 340 4.86 1.34 18.32
N LEU A 341 4.92 2.30 17.40
CA LEU A 341 6.11 2.75 16.69
C LEU A 341 6.33 4.23 16.99
N GLN A 342 7.47 4.60 17.59
CA GLN A 342 7.77 5.99 17.93
C GLN A 342 9.24 6.35 17.65
N ALA A 343 9.44 7.49 16.97
CA ALA A 343 10.72 8.16 16.84
C ALA A 343 10.47 9.65 16.52
N ASN A 344 11.25 10.56 17.11
CA ASN A 344 11.13 12.02 16.87
C ASN A 344 9.69 12.53 16.85
N THR A 345 8.87 12.12 17.83
CA THR A 345 7.41 12.33 17.82
C THR A 345 6.98 13.80 17.75
N PHE A 346 7.84 14.73 18.17
CA PHE A 346 7.64 16.18 18.06
C PHE A 346 7.60 16.68 16.60
N LEU A 347 8.05 15.88 15.64
CA LEU A 347 7.99 16.18 14.20
C LEU A 347 6.69 15.70 13.55
N CYS A 348 5.83 14.98 14.28
CA CYS A 348 4.62 14.35 13.76
C CYS A 348 3.37 15.12 14.26
N PRO A 349 2.91 16.15 13.54
CA PRO A 349 1.77 16.98 13.97
C PRO A 349 0.45 16.20 14.14
#